data_AF-A0A358DH98-F1
#
_entry.id   AF-A0A358DH98-F1
#
_cell.length_a   1.000
_cell.length_b   1.000
_cell.length_c   1.000
_cell.angle_alpha   90.00
_cell.angle_beta   90.00
_cell.angle_gamma   90.00
#
_symmetry.space_group_name_H-M   'P 1'
#
loop_
_entity.id
_entity.type
_entity.pdbx_description
1 polymer ?
#
loop_
_entity_poly.entity_id
_entity_poly.type
_entity_poly.pdbx_seq_one_letter_code
_entity_poly.pdbx_strand_id
1 'polypeptide(L)'
;MVVSLNGDKSHETVENGLQVLENMVHRGAESADNKTGDGAGILVHIPHEFILLQGIEVPSKGKYGTGLVFLPKNKQKAGECIDLIQKLTVKEDLHLLAVRDVPVNSTCLGEISRSNEPDIKQVFITGSYPQDELERKLYILRKKIEKTILQSGTAADRSFYIVSLSSKQMIYKGMLTSLQLREYFPDLSNLN
;
A
#
# COMPACT_ATOMS: atom_id res chain seq x y z
N MET A 1 7.14 -13.41 11.58
CA MET A 1 7.29 -13.61 10.12
C MET A 1 6.78 -15.00 9.80
N VAL A 2 5.92 -15.13 8.79
CA VAL A 2 5.39 -16.42 8.32
C VAL A 2 5.88 -16.63 6.89
N VAL A 3 6.38 -17.83 6.58
CA VAL A 3 6.93 -18.19 5.26
C VAL A 3 6.50 -19.61 4.93
N SER A 4 6.05 -19.85 3.70
CA SER A 4 5.85 -21.20 3.16
C SER A 4 7.19 -21.77 2.71
N LEU A 5 7.62 -22.89 3.30
CA LEU A 5 8.90 -23.56 2.97
C LEU A 5 8.90 -24.14 1.54
N ASN A 6 7.72 -24.46 1.01
CA ASN A 6 7.57 -25.02 -0.33
C ASN A 6 7.45 -23.92 -1.41
N GLY A 7 7.34 -22.65 -1.01
CA GLY A 7 7.16 -21.52 -1.92
C GLY A 7 5.75 -21.38 -2.51
N ASP A 8 4.82 -22.26 -2.13
CA ASP A 8 3.44 -22.22 -2.58
C ASP A 8 2.76 -20.94 -2.09
N LYS A 9 2.15 -20.20 -3.02
CA LYS A 9 1.35 -19.02 -2.71
C LYS A 9 -0.02 -19.48 -2.23
N SER A 10 -0.32 -19.20 -0.97
CA SER A 10 -1.63 -19.49 -0.38
C SER A 10 -2.13 -18.32 0.44
N HIS A 11 -3.43 -18.10 0.41
CA HIS A 11 -4.10 -17.18 1.33
C HIS A 11 -3.85 -17.56 2.80
N GLU A 12 -3.64 -18.85 3.09
CA GLU A 12 -3.27 -19.36 4.41
C GLU A 12 -2.01 -18.67 4.98
N THR A 13 -1.04 -18.29 4.15
CA THR A 13 0.14 -17.55 4.63
C THR A 13 -0.22 -16.14 5.10
N VAL A 14 -1.17 -15.48 4.43
CA VAL A 14 -1.70 -14.17 4.83
C VAL A 14 -2.51 -14.32 6.12
N GLU A 15 -3.38 -15.32 6.19
CA GLU A 15 -4.19 -15.65 7.36
C GLU A 15 -3.34 -15.90 8.60
N ASN A 16 -2.32 -16.75 8.48
CA ASN A 16 -1.36 -17.02 9.56
C ASN A 16 -0.60 -15.74 9.96
N GLY A 17 -0.26 -14.89 8.99
CA GLY A 17 0.38 -13.59 9.26
C GLY A 17 -0.52 -12.66 10.08
N LEU A 18 -1.80 -12.58 9.75
CA LEU A 18 -2.80 -11.80 10.48
C LEU A 18 -3.04 -12.38 11.88
N GLN A 19 -3.16 -13.70 12.00
CA GLN A 19 -3.35 -14.37 13.29
C GLN A 19 -2.17 -14.10 14.24
N VAL A 20 -0.93 -14.10 13.74
CA VAL A 20 0.25 -13.73 14.52
C VAL A 20 0.14 -12.29 15.00
N LEU A 21 -0.27 -11.37 14.12
CA LEU A 21 -0.44 -9.96 14.46
C LEU A 21 -1.51 -9.78 15.57
N GLU A 22 -2.66 -10.42 15.41
CA GLU A 22 -3.77 -10.41 16.38
C GLU A 22 -3.30 -10.90 17.77
N ASN A 23 -2.48 -11.94 17.82
CA ASN A 23 -1.90 -12.48 19.05
C ASN A 23 -0.89 -11.52 19.74
N MET A 24 -0.39 -10.50 19.03
CA MET A 24 0.51 -9.49 19.59
C MET A 24 -0.20 -8.30 20.23
N VAL A 25 -1.53 -8.32 20.39
CA VAL A 25 -2.31 -7.20 20.97
C VAL A 25 -1.78 -6.74 22.32
N HIS A 26 -1.33 -7.66 23.18
CA HIS A 26 -0.76 -7.38 24.50
C HIS A 26 0.57 -6.60 24.46
N ARG A 27 1.17 -6.42 23.27
CA ARG A 27 2.38 -5.61 23.03
C ARG A 27 2.09 -4.33 22.27
N GLY A 28 0.84 -4.10 21.89
CA GLY A 28 0.40 -2.86 21.27
C GLY A 28 0.16 -1.79 22.32
N ALA A 29 0.58 -0.57 22.04
CA ALA A 29 0.11 0.60 22.77
C ALA A 29 -1.15 1.14 22.08
N GLU A 30 -2.14 1.49 22.89
CA GLU A 30 -3.35 2.17 22.47
C GLU A 30 -3.26 3.65 22.89
N SER A 31 -3.74 4.54 22.02
CA SER A 31 -3.80 5.98 22.26
C SER A 31 -4.94 6.33 23.22
N ALA A 32 -5.02 7.62 23.58
CA ALA A 32 -5.91 8.14 24.62
C ALA A 32 -7.42 7.86 24.41
N ASP A 33 -7.84 7.49 23.20
CA ASP A 33 -9.22 7.13 22.87
C ASP A 33 -9.53 5.62 23.01
N ASN A 34 -8.58 4.81 23.50
CA ASN A 34 -8.66 3.34 23.68
C ASN A 34 -9.09 2.57 22.39
N LYS A 35 -8.96 3.19 21.22
CA LYS A 35 -9.34 2.61 19.92
C LYS A 35 -8.31 2.84 18.83
N THR A 36 -7.54 3.92 18.94
CA THR A 36 -6.45 4.24 18.03
C THR A 36 -5.22 3.44 18.45
N GLY A 37 -4.73 2.57 17.56
CA GLY A 37 -3.45 1.90 17.73
C GLY A 37 -2.30 2.71 17.13
N ASP A 38 -1.12 2.60 17.72
CA ASP A 38 0.10 3.30 17.25
C ASP A 38 0.58 2.84 15.87
N GLY A 39 0.12 1.69 15.41
CA GLY A 39 0.31 1.23 14.04
C GLY A 39 0.34 -0.29 13.91
N ALA A 40 -0.26 -0.78 12.84
CA ALA A 40 -0.22 -2.18 12.45
C ALA A 40 -0.06 -2.30 10.93
N GLY A 41 0.51 -3.41 10.49
CA GLY A 41 0.67 -3.67 9.07
C GLY A 41 1.18 -5.08 8.75
N ILE A 42 1.01 -5.45 7.49
CA ILE A 42 1.43 -6.72 6.93
C ILE A 42 2.11 -6.48 5.58
N LEU A 43 3.23 -7.16 5.37
CA LEU A 43 3.90 -7.25 4.09
C LEU A 43 3.48 -8.56 3.43
N VAL A 44 3.03 -8.48 2.18
CA VAL A 44 2.62 -9.63 1.38
C VAL A 44 3.32 -9.63 0.03
N HIS A 45 3.44 -10.81 -0.59
CA HIS A 45 3.77 -10.87 -2.02
C HIS A 45 2.64 -10.26 -2.83
N ILE A 46 2.96 -9.71 -4.01
CA ILE A 46 1.94 -9.14 -4.90
C ILE A 46 0.93 -10.25 -5.29
N PRO A 47 -0.36 -10.09 -4.94
CA PRO A 47 -1.40 -11.07 -5.22
C PRO A 47 -1.93 -10.84 -6.64
N HIS A 48 -1.23 -11.38 -7.65
CA HIS A 48 -1.54 -11.11 -9.06
C HIS A 48 -2.94 -11.60 -9.46
N GLU A 49 -3.33 -12.79 -9.01
CA GLU A 49 -4.65 -13.35 -9.26
C GLU A 49 -5.75 -12.43 -8.71
N PHE A 50 -5.63 -12.00 -7.44
CA PHE A 50 -6.50 -11.00 -6.85
C PHE A 50 -6.60 -9.72 -7.69
N ILE A 51 -5.47 -9.16 -8.12
CA ILE A 51 -5.42 -7.91 -8.91
C ILE A 51 -6.22 -8.04 -10.22
N LEU A 52 -6.08 -9.16 -10.92
CA LEU A 52 -6.85 -9.43 -12.13
C LEU A 52 -8.35 -9.56 -11.84
N LEU A 53 -8.73 -10.20 -10.72
CA LEU A 53 -10.13 -10.31 -10.28
C LEU A 53 -10.74 -8.95 -9.92
N GLN A 54 -9.93 -7.97 -9.53
CA GLN A 54 -10.38 -6.58 -9.33
C GLN A 54 -10.58 -5.81 -10.66
N GLY A 55 -10.39 -6.46 -11.82
CA GLY A 55 -10.55 -5.85 -13.13
C GLY A 55 -9.39 -4.94 -13.55
N ILE A 56 -8.23 -5.05 -12.89
CA ILE A 56 -7.05 -4.25 -13.24
C ILE A 56 -6.21 -5.02 -14.26
N GLU A 57 -6.15 -4.48 -15.48
CA GLU A 57 -5.34 -5.04 -16.56
C GLU A 57 -3.85 -4.80 -16.28
N VAL A 58 -3.15 -5.86 -15.86
CA VAL A 58 -1.71 -5.84 -15.62
C VAL A 58 -0.98 -6.90 -16.46
N PRO A 59 0.27 -6.65 -16.86
CA PRO A 59 1.15 -7.66 -17.42
C PRO A 59 1.38 -8.85 -16.48
N SER A 60 2.09 -9.86 -16.99
CA SER A 60 2.49 -11.02 -16.19
C SER A 60 3.30 -10.63 -14.94
N LYS A 61 3.29 -11.53 -13.95
CA LYS A 61 4.08 -11.39 -12.71
C LYS A 61 5.53 -10.98 -13.00
N GLY A 62 6.02 -9.97 -12.27
CA GLY A 62 7.38 -9.44 -12.43
C GLY A 62 7.58 -8.48 -13.61
N LYS A 63 6.54 -8.22 -14.41
CA LYS A 63 6.54 -7.18 -15.46
C LYS A 63 5.84 -5.90 -15.06
N TYR A 64 5.30 -5.83 -13.86
CA TYR A 64 4.76 -4.61 -13.26
C TYR A 64 5.14 -4.55 -11.78
N GLY A 65 5.11 -3.35 -11.24
CA GLY A 65 5.13 -3.09 -9.82
C GLY A 65 3.86 -2.43 -9.34
N THR A 66 3.57 -2.62 -8.07
CA THR A 66 2.43 -2.02 -7.40
C THR A 66 2.81 -1.62 -5.98
N GLY A 67 2.00 -0.75 -5.40
CA GLY A 67 1.95 -0.56 -3.97
C GLY A 67 0.99 0.53 -3.57
N LEU A 68 0.82 0.68 -2.26
CA LEU A 68 -0.12 1.65 -1.71
C LEU A 68 0.53 3.03 -1.59
N VAL A 69 -0.26 4.05 -1.90
CA VAL A 69 0.07 5.46 -1.75
C VAL A 69 -1.01 6.09 -0.89
N PHE A 70 -0.58 6.76 0.17
CA PHE A 70 -1.41 7.62 0.99
C PHE A 70 -1.40 9.02 0.38
N LEU A 71 -2.60 9.54 0.15
CA LEU A 71 -2.84 10.84 -0.43
C LEU A 71 -3.62 11.73 0.54
N PRO A 72 -3.57 13.06 0.35
CA PRO A 72 -4.41 13.98 1.10
C PRO A 72 -5.90 13.71 0.84
N LYS A 73 -6.78 13.86 1.86
CA LYS A 73 -8.24 13.75 1.65
C LYS A 73 -8.81 14.81 0.70
N ASN A 74 -8.11 15.94 0.52
CA ASN A 74 -8.51 16.96 -0.44
C ASN A 74 -8.29 16.44 -1.87
N LYS A 75 -9.38 16.27 -2.63
CA LYS A 75 -9.36 15.69 -3.98
C LYS A 75 -8.47 16.43 -4.96
N GLN A 76 -8.37 17.76 -4.87
CA GLN A 76 -7.49 18.54 -5.74
C GLN A 76 -6.03 18.24 -5.45
N LYS A 77 -5.62 18.29 -4.16
CA LYS A 77 -4.26 17.93 -3.75
C LYS A 77 -3.92 16.47 -4.08
N ALA A 78 -4.89 15.55 -3.94
CA ALA A 78 -4.71 14.14 -4.33
C ALA A 78 -4.48 14.00 -5.84
N GLY A 79 -5.25 14.71 -6.66
CA GLY A 79 -5.07 14.77 -8.11
C GLY A 79 -3.67 15.27 -8.50
N GLU A 80 -3.22 16.38 -7.91
CA GLU A 80 -1.88 16.92 -8.13
C GLU A 80 -0.77 15.91 -7.77
N CYS A 81 -0.96 15.11 -6.72
CA CYS A 81 -0.03 14.04 -6.36
C CYS A 81 0.00 12.91 -7.40
N ILE A 82 -1.17 12.49 -7.90
CA ILE A 82 -1.27 11.46 -8.94
C ILE A 82 -0.66 11.95 -10.26
N ASP A 83 -0.93 13.19 -10.66
CA ASP A 83 -0.35 13.81 -11.86
C ASP A 83 1.18 13.87 -11.76
N LEU A 84 1.71 14.18 -10.58
CA LEU A 84 3.14 14.15 -10.33
C LEU A 84 3.73 12.74 -10.43
N ILE A 85 3.05 11.74 -9.85
CA ILE A 85 3.45 10.32 -9.99
C ILE A 85 3.51 9.95 -11.46
N GLN A 86 2.47 10.26 -12.25
CA GLN A 86 2.42 9.97 -13.67
C GLN A 86 3.56 10.66 -14.44
N LYS A 87 3.77 11.97 -14.19
CA LYS A 87 4.83 12.75 -14.82
C LYS A 87 6.23 12.19 -14.53
N LEU A 88 6.50 11.81 -13.28
CA LEU A 88 7.79 11.23 -12.90
C LEU A 88 7.93 9.80 -13.43
N THR A 89 6.85 9.02 -13.49
CA THR A 89 6.85 7.67 -14.06
C THR A 89 7.30 7.71 -15.52
N VAL A 90 6.73 8.60 -16.33
CA VAL A 90 7.13 8.79 -17.73
C VAL A 90 8.61 9.21 -17.86
N LYS A 91 9.10 10.07 -16.96
CA LYS A 91 10.51 10.51 -16.97
C LYS A 91 11.52 9.40 -16.64
N GLU A 92 11.07 8.32 -15.98
CA GLU A 92 11.92 7.15 -15.67
C GLU A 92 11.80 6.03 -16.71
N ASP A 93 11.19 6.32 -17.88
CA ASP A 93 10.86 5.35 -18.94
C ASP A 93 9.96 4.21 -18.45
N LEU A 94 8.99 4.55 -17.59
CA LEU A 94 7.97 3.66 -17.07
C LEU A 94 6.58 4.15 -17.48
N HIS A 95 5.56 3.31 -17.32
CA HIS A 95 4.17 3.64 -17.61
C HIS A 95 3.27 3.37 -16.41
N LEU A 96 2.44 4.36 -16.04
CA LEU A 96 1.37 4.19 -15.05
C LEU A 96 0.16 3.58 -15.77
N LEU A 97 -0.18 2.34 -15.42
CA LEU A 97 -1.27 1.57 -16.03
C LEU A 97 -2.62 1.92 -15.44
N ALA A 98 -2.69 1.94 -14.12
CA ALA A 98 -3.93 2.11 -13.38
C ALA A 98 -3.67 2.72 -12.00
N VAL A 99 -4.71 3.36 -11.49
CA VAL A 99 -4.83 3.81 -10.09
C VAL A 99 -6.14 3.24 -9.57
N ARG A 100 -6.06 2.37 -8.56
CA ARG A 100 -7.22 1.72 -7.93
C ARG A 100 -7.50 2.39 -6.59
N ASP A 101 -8.76 2.72 -6.35
CA ASP A 101 -9.27 3.03 -5.01
C ASP A 101 -9.20 1.78 -4.14
N VAL A 102 -8.47 1.85 -3.02
CA VAL A 102 -8.39 0.72 -2.10
C VAL A 102 -9.62 0.74 -1.19
N PRO A 103 -10.42 -0.33 -1.15
CA PRO A 103 -11.55 -0.38 -0.22
C PRO A 103 -11.02 -0.39 1.21
N VAL A 104 -11.61 0.46 2.06
CA VAL A 104 -11.31 0.52 3.48
C VAL A 104 -12.58 0.57 4.33
N ASN A 105 -12.51 0.04 5.54
CA ASN A 105 -13.58 0.16 6.52
C ASN A 105 -13.24 1.21 7.59
N SER A 106 -13.52 2.48 7.32
CA SER A 106 -13.26 3.58 8.25
C SER A 106 -14.10 3.53 9.54
N THR A 107 -15.11 2.65 9.64
CA THR A 107 -15.96 2.56 10.84
C THR A 107 -15.28 1.89 12.02
N CYS A 108 -14.22 1.12 11.79
CA CYS A 108 -13.46 0.47 12.86
C CYS A 108 -12.46 1.40 13.56
N LEU A 109 -12.18 2.58 12.98
CA LEU A 109 -11.18 3.54 13.49
C LEU A 109 -11.66 4.31 14.72
N GLY A 110 -10.72 4.57 15.64
CA GLY A 110 -10.86 5.62 16.67
C GLY A 110 -10.88 7.03 16.06
N GLU A 111 -11.27 8.03 16.86
CA GLU A 111 -11.42 9.42 16.40
C GLU A 111 -10.08 10.00 15.92
N ILE A 112 -8.99 9.68 16.63
CA ILE A 112 -7.64 10.15 16.30
C ILE A 112 -7.18 9.53 14.97
N SER A 113 -7.29 8.21 14.81
CA SER A 113 -6.97 7.55 13.53
C SER A 113 -7.83 8.05 12.37
N ARG A 114 -9.14 8.25 12.60
CA ARG A 114 -10.08 8.70 11.56
C ARG A 114 -9.80 10.11 11.07
N SER A 115 -9.45 11.03 11.97
CA SER A 115 -9.11 12.41 11.60
C SER A 115 -7.82 12.51 10.76
N ASN A 116 -6.92 11.55 10.91
CA ASN A 116 -5.64 11.46 10.18
C ASN A 116 -5.65 10.42 9.05
N GLU A 117 -6.79 9.79 8.78
CA GLU A 117 -6.93 8.77 7.75
C GLU A 117 -6.59 9.35 6.36
N PRO A 118 -5.70 8.73 5.59
CA PRO A 118 -5.39 9.19 4.23
C PRO A 118 -6.42 8.70 3.21
N ASP A 119 -6.45 9.31 2.04
CA ASP A 119 -7.04 8.68 0.86
C ASP A 119 -6.05 7.64 0.33
N ILE A 120 -6.44 6.36 0.28
CA ILE A 120 -5.53 5.24 -0.04
C ILE A 120 -5.77 4.80 -1.48
N LYS A 121 -4.73 4.92 -2.30
CA LYS A 121 -4.72 4.40 -3.68
C LYS A 121 -3.68 3.30 -3.84
N GLN A 122 -3.95 2.38 -4.75
CA GLN A 122 -2.98 1.42 -5.26
C GLN A 122 -2.59 1.83 -6.67
N VAL A 123 -1.30 2.03 -6.92
CA VAL A 123 -0.78 2.39 -8.25
C VAL A 123 -0.14 1.18 -8.92
N PHE A 124 -0.32 1.06 -10.23
CA PHE A 124 0.24 -0.03 -11.04
C PHE A 124 1.16 0.54 -12.12
N ILE A 125 2.44 0.21 -12.06
CA ILE A 125 3.46 0.78 -12.94
C ILE A 125 4.21 -0.35 -13.66
N THR A 126 4.38 -0.21 -14.98
CA THR A 126 5.08 -1.19 -15.82
C THR A 126 6.29 -0.57 -16.52
N GLY A 127 7.18 -1.44 -16.99
CA GLY A 127 8.32 -1.07 -17.82
C GLY A 127 8.87 -2.27 -18.57
N SER A 128 9.52 -2.03 -19.71
CA SER A 128 10.09 -3.08 -20.57
C SER A 128 11.44 -3.58 -20.05
N TYR A 129 11.49 -4.04 -18.81
CA TYR A 129 12.71 -4.44 -18.10
C TYR A 129 12.60 -5.86 -17.50
N PRO A 130 13.72 -6.52 -17.23
CA PRO A 130 13.75 -7.67 -16.32
C PRO A 130 13.29 -7.26 -14.91
N GLN A 131 12.72 -8.19 -14.14
CA GLN A 131 12.10 -7.88 -12.84
C GLN A 131 13.06 -7.18 -11.86
N ASP A 132 14.32 -7.62 -11.78
CA ASP A 132 15.29 -7.00 -10.88
C ASP A 132 15.67 -5.57 -11.28
N GLU A 133 15.70 -5.28 -12.57
CA GLU A 133 15.91 -3.92 -13.06
C GLU A 133 14.67 -3.05 -12.85
N LEU A 134 13.48 -3.60 -13.09
CA LEU A 134 12.21 -2.94 -12.79
C LEU A 134 12.13 -2.57 -11.30
N GLU A 135 12.53 -3.47 -10.39
CA GLU A 135 12.59 -3.21 -8.95
C GLU A 135 13.46 -2.00 -8.61
N ARG A 136 14.65 -1.91 -9.21
CA ARG A 136 15.57 -0.77 -9.02
C ARG A 136 14.98 0.53 -9.57
N LYS A 137 14.34 0.47 -10.74
CA LYS A 137 13.67 1.65 -11.34
C LYS A 137 12.49 2.14 -10.50
N LEU A 138 11.66 1.22 -9.98
CA LEU A 138 10.57 1.54 -9.07
C LEU A 138 11.07 2.19 -7.77
N TYR A 139 12.18 1.70 -7.22
CA TYR A 139 12.83 2.33 -6.07
C TYR A 139 13.28 3.77 -6.39
N ILE A 140 13.98 3.98 -7.52
CA ILE A 140 14.43 5.31 -7.94
C ILE A 140 13.23 6.25 -8.15
N LEU A 141 12.20 5.79 -8.84
CA LEU A 141 10.95 6.52 -9.06
C LEU A 141 10.33 6.95 -7.72
N ARG A 142 10.17 6.01 -6.77
CA ARG A 142 9.67 6.30 -5.43
C ARG A 142 10.49 7.40 -4.75
N LYS A 143 11.83 7.29 -4.75
CA LYS A 143 12.71 8.30 -4.13
C LYS A 143 12.58 9.67 -4.80
N LYS A 144 12.40 9.71 -6.12
CA LYS A 144 12.19 10.96 -6.87
C LYS A 144 10.84 11.59 -6.52
N ILE A 145 9.76 10.80 -6.47
CA ILE A 145 8.42 11.28 -6.07
C ILE A 145 8.47 11.85 -4.65
N GLU A 146 8.98 11.09 -3.68
CA GLU A 146 9.12 11.53 -2.28
C GLU A 146 9.90 12.85 -2.19
N LYS A 147 11.04 12.96 -2.91
CA LYS A 147 11.86 14.17 -2.92
C LYS A 147 11.12 15.37 -3.53
N THR A 148 10.44 15.19 -4.66
CA THR A 148 9.71 16.28 -5.32
C THR A 148 8.53 16.76 -4.46
N ILE A 149 7.82 15.84 -3.81
CA ILE A 149 6.70 16.21 -2.93
C ILE A 149 7.20 16.98 -1.70
N LEU A 150 8.31 16.55 -1.09
CA LEU A 150 8.99 17.27 -0.02
C LEU A 150 9.33 18.73 -0.38
N GLN A 151 9.63 19.00 -1.65
CA GLN A 151 9.96 20.33 -2.15
C GLN A 151 8.73 21.15 -2.59
N SER A 152 7.57 20.51 -2.78
CA SER A 152 6.37 21.12 -3.40
C SER A 152 5.41 21.83 -2.44
N GLY A 153 5.76 21.99 -1.16
CA GLY A 153 4.87 22.58 -0.14
C GLY A 153 3.76 21.64 0.34
N THR A 154 3.34 20.66 -0.47
CA THR A 154 2.42 19.58 -0.09
C THR A 154 2.94 18.74 1.09
N ALA A 155 4.26 18.73 1.31
CA ALA A 155 4.87 18.06 2.46
C ALA A 155 4.64 18.74 3.82
N ALA A 156 4.22 20.02 3.85
CA ALA A 156 3.90 20.71 5.10
C ALA A 156 2.79 19.98 5.89
N ASP A 157 1.90 19.28 5.18
CA ASP A 157 0.75 18.59 5.77
C ASP A 157 1.03 17.10 6.09
N ARG A 158 2.25 16.58 5.84
CA ARG A 158 2.61 15.14 5.95
C ARG A 158 1.57 14.18 5.32
N SER A 159 0.81 14.68 4.36
CA SER A 159 -0.41 14.07 3.85
C SER A 159 -0.17 13.16 2.65
N PHE A 160 1.09 13.03 2.22
CA PHE A 160 1.51 12.13 1.16
C PHE A 160 2.55 11.13 1.66
N TYR A 161 2.37 9.85 1.32
CA TYR A 161 3.35 8.82 1.64
C TYR A 161 3.23 7.60 0.71
N ILE A 162 4.35 7.15 0.12
CA ILE A 162 4.40 5.88 -0.61
C ILE A 162 4.72 4.77 0.38
N VAL A 163 3.73 3.92 0.65
CA VAL A 163 3.85 2.80 1.59
C VAL A 163 4.74 1.71 1.03
N SER A 164 4.51 1.36 -0.23
CA SER A 164 5.31 0.41 -0.99
C SER A 164 5.24 0.77 -2.47
N LEU A 165 6.27 0.40 -3.22
CA LEU A 165 6.27 0.42 -4.68
C LEU A 165 7.31 -0.59 -5.14
N SER A 166 6.88 -1.78 -5.53
CA SER A 166 7.75 -2.93 -5.82
C SER A 166 7.07 -3.88 -6.81
N SER A 167 7.87 -4.67 -7.50
CA SER A 167 7.47 -5.75 -8.40
C SER A 167 7.41 -7.12 -7.72
N LYS A 168 7.67 -7.19 -6.41
CA LYS A 168 7.75 -8.44 -5.64
C LYS A 168 6.77 -8.49 -4.47
N GLN A 169 6.60 -7.37 -3.77
CA GLN A 169 5.87 -7.30 -2.51
C GLN A 169 5.12 -5.98 -2.35
N MET A 170 4.09 -5.98 -1.51
CA MET A 170 3.38 -4.76 -1.12
C MET A 170 3.06 -4.80 0.37
N ILE A 171 2.77 -3.63 0.93
CA ILE A 171 2.51 -3.46 2.36
C ILE A 171 1.13 -2.83 2.54
N TYR A 172 0.30 -3.46 3.37
CA TYR A 172 -0.89 -2.86 3.97
C TYR A 172 -0.52 -2.41 5.38
N LYS A 173 -0.73 -1.13 5.70
CA LYS A 173 -0.49 -0.62 7.06
C LYS A 173 -1.36 0.59 7.35
N GLY A 174 -1.45 0.97 8.62
CA GLY A 174 -2.13 2.18 9.06
C GLY A 174 -1.92 2.42 10.55
N MET A 175 -2.44 3.55 11.06
CA MET A 175 -2.60 3.78 12.50
C MET A 175 -3.80 2.97 13.00
N LEU A 176 -3.53 1.68 13.22
CA LEU A 176 -4.49 0.63 13.51
C LEU A 176 -3.95 -0.17 14.69
N THR A 177 -4.83 -0.73 15.51
CA THR A 177 -4.47 -1.83 16.39
C THR A 177 -4.20 -3.10 15.57
N SER A 178 -3.53 -4.09 16.16
CA SER A 178 -3.29 -5.36 15.48
C SER A 178 -4.58 -6.05 15.02
N LEU A 179 -5.66 -5.93 15.79
CA LEU A 179 -6.96 -6.54 15.51
C LEU A 179 -7.71 -5.83 14.37
N GLN A 180 -7.49 -4.53 14.21
CA GLN A 180 -8.19 -3.71 13.21
C GLN A 180 -7.67 -3.93 11.78
N LEU A 181 -6.47 -4.45 11.57
CA LEU A 181 -5.84 -4.50 10.25
C LEU A 181 -6.71 -5.23 9.21
N ARG A 182 -7.22 -6.41 9.59
CA ARG A 182 -8.08 -7.25 8.73
C ARG A 182 -9.42 -6.59 8.46
N GLU A 183 -10.02 -5.98 9.48
CA GLU A 183 -11.31 -5.30 9.34
C GLU A 183 -11.19 -4.03 8.48
N TYR A 184 -10.11 -3.27 8.66
CA TYR A 184 -9.88 -2.02 7.96
C TYR A 184 -9.55 -2.21 6.48
N PHE A 185 -8.82 -3.28 6.10
CA PHE A 185 -8.52 -3.62 4.71
C PHE A 185 -9.24 -4.90 4.27
N PRO A 186 -10.48 -4.81 3.73
CA PRO A 186 -11.23 -5.97 3.24
C PRO A 186 -10.47 -6.84 2.23
N ASP A 187 -9.55 -6.26 1.46
CA ASP A 187 -8.67 -6.98 0.52
C ASP A 187 -7.92 -8.14 1.21
N LEU A 188 -7.55 -7.98 2.50
CA LEU A 188 -6.83 -9.01 3.27
C LEU A 188 -7.70 -10.21 3.66
N SER A 189 -9.02 -10.11 3.52
CA SER A 189 -9.97 -11.21 3.77
C SER A 189 -10.43 -11.90 2.49
N ASN A 190 -9.92 -11.48 1.32
CA ASN A 190 -10.23 -12.16 0.06
C ASN A 190 -9.39 -13.44 -0.08
N LEU A 191 -10.06 -14.55 -0.37
CA LEU A 191 -9.43 -15.88 -0.48
C LEU A 191 -8.54 -16.05 -1.71
N ASN A 192 -8.62 -15.15 -2.69
CA ASN A 192 -7.87 -15.20 -3.96
C ASN A 192 -6.71 -14.21 -4.00
#